data_AF-A0A7G5YZM7-F1
#
_entry.id   AF-A0A7G5YZM7-F1
#
_cell.length_a   1.000
_cell.length_b   1.000
_cell.length_c   1.000
_cell.angle_alpha   90.00
_cell.angle_beta   90.00
_cell.angle_gamma   90.00
#
_symmetry.space_group_name_H-M   'P 1'
#
loop_
_entity.id
_entity.type
_entity.pdbx_description
1 polymer ?
#
loop_
_entity_poly.entity_id
_entity_poly.type
_entity_poly.pdbx_seq_one_letter_code
_entity_poly.pdbx_strand_id
1 'polypeptide(L)' 'MADWNAAMNLLCMILKHQRDASRVWDDGHNYRAPCRRCGFPLIKVTFGDWRAFDATRDYEADGAPRKSRPLSR' A
#
# COMPACT_ATOMS: atom_id res chain seq x y z
N MET A 1 -5.01 -25.24 14.33
CA MET A 1 -5.40 -23.83 14.46
C MET A 1 -5.34 -23.23 13.06
N ALA A 2 -6.47 -23.01 12.41
CA ALA A 2 -6.47 -22.39 11.07
C ALA A 2 -5.98 -20.95 11.22
N ASP A 3 -4.92 -20.61 10.49
CA ASP A 3 -4.35 -19.27 10.50
C ASP A 3 -5.30 -18.33 9.73
N TRP A 4 -6.28 -17.78 10.44
CA TRP A 4 -7.31 -16.90 9.87
C TRP A 4 -6.71 -15.71 9.13
N ASN A 5 -5.48 -15.31 9.46
CA ASN A 5 -4.73 -14.26 8.76
C ASN A 5 -4.42 -14.64 7.30
N ALA A 6 -4.10 -15.90 7.02
CA ALA A 6 -3.80 -16.37 5.67
C ALA A 6 -5.04 -16.35 4.77
N ALA A 7 -6.19 -16.80 5.30
CA ALA A 7 -7.47 -16.76 4.58
C ALA A 7 -7.93 -15.33 4.28
N MET A 8 -7.77 -14.41 5.25
CA MET A 8 -8.11 -13.00 5.06
C MET A 8 -7.21 -12.29 4.05
N ASN A 9 -5.92 -12.68 3.96
CA ASN A 9 -5.00 -12.17 2.94
C ASN A 9 -5.43 -12.59 1.52
N LEU A 10 -5.78 -13.86 1.32
CA LEU A 10 -6.27 -14.37 0.02
C LEU A 10 -7.54 -13.66 -0.45
N LEU A 11 -8.49 -13.42 0.46
CA LEU A 11 -9.71 -12.68 0.12
C LEU A 11 -9.40 -11.23 -0.27
N CYS A 12 -8.43 -10.58 0.37
CA CYS A 12 -8.04 -9.22 0.03
C CYS A 12 -7.28 -9.12 -1.30
N MET A 13 -6.58 -10.18 -1.72
CA MET A 13 -6.00 -10.26 -3.06
C MET A 13 -7.09 -10.26 -4.14
N ILE A 14 -8.20 -10.97 -3.93
CA ILE A 14 -9.32 -11.03 -4.88
C ILE A 14 -10.16 -9.75 -4.82
N LEU A 15 -10.50 -9.28 -3.63
CA LEU A 15 -11.43 -8.15 -3.41
C LEU A 15 -10.77 -6.77 -3.49
N LYS A 16 -9.46 -6.72 -3.83
CA LYS A 16 -8.58 -5.55 -3.71
C LYS A 16 -8.42 -5.07 -2.26
N HIS A 17 -7.19 -4.83 -1.85
CA HIS A 17 -6.92 -4.26 -0.53
C HIS A 17 -7.54 -2.86 -0.39
N GLN A 18 -8.07 -2.58 0.81
CA GLN A 18 -8.64 -1.28 1.15
C GLN A 18 -7.80 -0.63 2.24
N ARG A 19 -7.31 0.57 1.98
CA ARG A 19 -6.55 1.34 2.97
C ARG A 19 -7.39 1.67 4.19
N ASP A 20 -6.75 1.64 5.34
CA ASP A 20 -7.23 2.35 6.51
C ASP A 20 -6.81 3.83 6.41
N ALA A 21 -7.77 4.72 6.15
CA ALA A 21 -7.51 6.14 6.00
C ALA A 21 -7.13 6.83 7.31
N SER A 22 -7.48 6.24 8.47
CA SER A 22 -7.14 6.76 9.80
C SER A 22 -5.70 6.45 10.21
N ARG A 23 -5.08 5.46 9.54
CA ARG A 23 -3.73 4.96 9.83
C ARG A 23 -2.77 5.21 8.66
N VAL A 24 -2.93 6.34 7.97
CA VAL A 24 -2.01 6.75 6.91
C VAL A 24 -0.82 7.48 7.54
N TRP A 25 0.39 7.15 7.12
CA TRP A 25 1.61 7.87 7.48
C TRP A 25 2.49 8.15 6.26
N ASP A 26 3.36 9.17 6.36
CA ASP A 26 4.42 9.46 5.38
C ASP A 26 5.72 8.84 5.90
N ASP A 27 6.40 8.03 5.10
CA ASP A 27 7.69 7.42 5.45
C ASP A 27 8.90 8.26 5.01
N GLY A 28 8.66 9.46 4.45
CA GLY A 28 9.68 10.33 3.86
C GLY A 28 9.73 10.28 2.34
N HIS A 29 9.15 9.24 1.73
CA HIS A 29 9.19 8.99 0.27
C HIS A 29 7.79 8.79 -0.31
N ASN A 30 6.95 8.02 0.36
CA ASN A 30 5.62 7.62 -0.05
C ASN A 30 4.64 7.62 1.15
N TYR A 31 3.35 7.71 0.84
CA TYR A 31 2.34 7.46 1.86
C TYR A 31 2.08 5.97 2.00
N ARG A 32 2.08 5.50 3.25
CA ARG A 32 1.80 4.11 3.62
C ARG A 32 0.54 4.03 4.47
N ALA A 33 -0.11 2.87 4.45
CA ALA A 33 -1.26 2.55 5.29
C ALA A 33 -1.40 1.03 5.39
N PRO A 34 -2.02 0.48 6.44
CA PRO A 34 -2.37 -0.92 6.47
C PRO A 34 -3.70 -1.16 5.73
N CYS A 35 -3.92 -2.38 5.26
CA CYS A 35 -5.24 -2.82 4.83
C CYS A 35 -6.18 -2.88 6.03
N ARG A 36 -7.36 -2.27 5.94
CA ARG A 36 -8.35 -2.24 7.03
C ARG A 36 -8.89 -3.62 7.43
N ARG A 37 -8.71 -4.63 6.58
CA ARG A 37 -9.25 -5.99 6.75
C ARG A 37 -8.20 -6.96 7.30
N CYS A 38 -7.06 -7.04 6.62
CA CYS A 38 -6.01 -8.02 6.93
C CYS A 38 -4.71 -7.41 7.46
N GLY A 39 -4.64 -6.08 7.60
CA GLY A 39 -3.43 -5.39 8.07
C GLY A 39 -2.30 -5.29 7.04
N PHE A 40 -2.41 -5.95 5.88
CA PHE A 40 -1.36 -5.98 4.86
C PHE A 40 -0.87 -4.58 4.46
N PRO A 41 0.44 -4.34 4.35
CA PRO A 41 0.98 -3.01 4.04
C PRO A 41 0.61 -2.55 2.63
N LEU A 42 0.19 -1.29 2.53
CA LEU A 42 -0.18 -0.62 1.28
C LEU A 42 0.68 0.63 1.07
N ILE A 43 0.91 0.94 -0.20
CA ILE A 43 1.64 2.12 -0.66
C ILE A 43 0.77 2.92 -1.62
N LYS A 44 0.83 4.24 -1.49
CA LYS A 44 0.12 5.18 -2.37
C LYS A 44 0.87 5.33 -3.69
N VAL A 45 0.17 5.14 -4.81
CA VAL A 45 0.76 5.26 -6.16
C VAL A 45 0.46 6.64 -6.75
N THR A 46 -0.80 7.07 -6.66
CA THR A 46 -1.27 8.36 -7.18
C THR A 46 -2.33 8.96 -6.24
N PHE A 47 -2.92 10.10 -6.62
CA PHE A 47 -4.00 10.71 -5.84
C PHE A 47 -5.23 9.80 -5.84
N GLY A 48 -5.52 9.20 -4.68
CA GLY A 48 -6.67 8.30 -4.48
C GLY A 48 -6.38 6.81 -4.72
N ASP A 49 -5.26 6.46 -5.38
CA ASP A 49 -4.96 5.06 -5.68
C ASP A 49 -3.86 4.45 -4.80
N TRP A 50 -4.16 3.24 -4.32
CA TRP A 50 -3.38 2.50 -3.33
C TRP A 50 -3.23 1.05 -3.81
N ARG A 51 -2.05 0.50 -3.61
CA ARG A 51 -1.74 -0.90 -3.95
C ARG A 51 -1.00 -1.60 -2.83
N ALA A 52 -0.92 -2.93 -2.93
CA ALA A 52 -0.06 -3.75 -2.11
C ALA A 52 1.38 -3.24 -2.15
N PHE A 53 1.99 -3.09 -0.97
CA PHE A 53 3.42 -2.86 -0.85
C PHE A 53 4.18 -4.09 -1.36
N ASP A 54 5.15 -3.84 -2.23
CA ASP A 54 6.00 -4.85 -2.83
C ASP A 54 7.45 -4.56 -2.44
N ALA A 55 7.96 -5.33 -1.48
CA ALA A 55 9.30 -5.13 -0.93
C ALA A 55 10.39 -5.10 -2.02
N THR A 56 10.26 -5.88 -3.09
CA THR A 56 11.28 -5.97 -4.15
C THR A 56 11.38 -4.69 -4.96
N ARG A 57 10.27 -3.97 -5.13
CA ARG A 57 10.18 -2.77 -5.97
C ARG A 57 10.20 -1.48 -5.15
N ASP A 58 9.64 -1.53 -3.95
CA ASP A 58 9.25 -0.32 -3.23
C ASP A 58 10.30 0.09 -2.19
N TYR A 59 11.11 -0.84 -1.68
CA TYR A 59 12.27 -0.48 -0.84
C TYR A 59 13.36 0.24 -1.63
N GLU A 60 13.60 -0.13 -2.88
CA GLU A 60 14.59 0.55 -3.73
C GLU A 60 14.13 1.96 -4.15
N ALA A 61 12.82 2.19 -4.20
CA ALA A 61 12.23 3.48 -4.54
C ALA A 61 12.27 4.50 -3.38
N ASP A 62 12.60 4.07 -2.16
CA ASP A 62 12.80 4.93 -1.00
C ASP A 62 14.07 5.81 -1.15
N GLY A 63 14.88 5.67 -2.20
CA GLY A 63 15.96 6.62 -2.54
C GLY A 63 15.56 7.67 -3.58
N ALA A 64 14.46 7.47 -4.30
CA ALA A 64 14.06 8.35 -5.38
C ALA A 64 13.27 9.55 -4.81
N PRO A 65 13.49 10.78 -5.32
CA PRO A 65 12.64 11.91 -4.97
C PRO A 65 11.18 11.53 -5.24
N ARG A 66 10.25 11.98 -4.36
CA ARG A 66 8.81 11.80 -4.55
C ARG A 66 8.52 11.95 -6.03
N LYS A 67 7.97 10.90 -6.66
CA LYS A 67 7.58 10.93 -8.08
C LYS A 67 6.45 11.96 -8.19
N SER A 68 6.79 13.24 -8.24
CA SER A 68 5.90 14.29 -8.68
C SER A 68 5.51 13.87 -10.08
N ARG A 69 4.22 13.52 -10.21
CA ARG A 69 3.66 13.09 -11.49
C ARG A 69 4.07 14.12 -12.55
N PRO A 70 4.47 13.71 -13.77
CA PRO A 70 4.56 14.66 -14.86
C PRO A 70 3.18 15.33 -14.97
N LEU A 71 3.13 16.66 -15.00
CA LEU A 71 1.90 17.37 -15.37
C LEU A 71 1.47 16.80 -16.72
N SER A 72 0.42 15.99 -16.74
CA SER A 72 -0.25 15.62 -17.98
C SER A 72 -0.87 16.91 -18.51
N ARG A 73 -0.30 17.42 -19.62
CA ARG A 73 -0.74 18.59 -20.36
C ARG A 73 -2.07 18.33 -21.06
#